data_AF-A0A7L0MJE2-F1
#
_entry.id   AF-A0A7L0MJE2-F1
#
_cell.length_a   1.000
_cell.length_b   1.000
_cell.length_c   1.000
_cell.angle_alpha   90.00
_cell.angle_beta   90.00
_cell.angle_gamma   90.00
#
_symmetry.space_group_name_H-M   'P 1'
#
loop_
_entity.id
_entity.type
_entity.pdbx_description
1 polymer ?
#
loop_
_entity_poly.entity_id
_entity_poly.type
_entity_poly.pdbx_seq_one_letter_code
_entity_poly.pdbx_strand_id
1 'polypeptide(L)'
;VPTLLLLLDNCTNRDILLRALVFAANLKKNVNNKDGTMDQYSESSVFFTLCGDSTAFAQKLASLLHHPDAEVKEQVVRILTQ
;
A
#
# COMPACT_ATOMS: atom_id res chain seq x y z
N VAL A 1 2.90 13.26 6.46
CA VAL A 1 2.49 11.90 6.03
C VAL A 1 1.20 12.04 5.23
N PRO A 2 1.13 11.53 3.99
CA PRO A 2 -0.11 11.49 3.23
C PRO A 2 -1.24 10.88 4.07
N THR A 3 -2.40 11.53 4.15
CA THR A 3 -3.50 11.12 5.04
C THR A 3 -3.97 9.68 4.77
N LEU A 4 -3.86 9.22 3.53
CA LEU A 4 -4.16 7.84 3.15
C LEU A 4 -3.29 6.80 3.88
N LEU A 5 -2.00 7.10 4.12
CA LEU A 5 -1.10 6.17 4.81
C LEU A 5 -1.44 5.99 6.29
N LEU A 6 -2.26 6.87 6.86
CA LEU A 6 -2.75 6.71 8.23
C LEU A 6 -3.71 5.51 8.37
N LEU A 7 -4.29 5.02 7.27
CA LEU A 7 -5.10 3.79 7.25
C LEU A 7 -4.25 2.51 7.37
N LEU A 8 -2.92 2.62 7.20
CA LEU A 8 -1.99 1.50 7.19
C LEU A 8 -1.22 1.45 8.51
N ASP A 9 -1.97 1.39 9.61
CA ASP A 9 -1.41 1.38 10.96
C ASP A 9 -1.97 0.22 11.78
N ASN A 10 -1.19 -0.29 12.73
CA ASN A 10 -1.56 -1.41 13.60
C ASN A 10 -2.78 -1.10 14.47
N CYS A 11 -3.07 0.18 14.73
CA CYS A 11 -4.24 0.62 15.49
C CYS A 11 -5.51 0.79 14.63
N THR A 12 -5.41 0.65 13.31
CA THR A 12 -6.56 0.77 12.41
C THR A 12 -7.48 -0.44 12.61
N ASN A 13 -8.81 -0.22 12.54
CA ASN A 13 -9.76 -1.32 12.55
C ASN A 13 -9.39 -2.35 11.47
N ARG A 14 -9.32 -3.63 11.87
CA ARG A 14 -8.88 -4.75 11.02
C ARG A 14 -9.51 -4.75 9.63
N ASP A 15 -10.83 -4.60 9.55
CA ASP A 15 -11.52 -4.74 8.26
C ASP A 15 -11.33 -3.51 7.37
N ILE A 16 -11.04 -2.34 7.96
CA ILE A 16 -10.64 -1.14 7.22
C ILE A 16 -9.21 -1.32 6.70
N LEU A 17 -8.30 -1.79 7.56
CA LEU A 17 -6.91 -2.06 7.20
C LEU A 17 -6.81 -3.06 6.04
N LEU A 18 -7.55 -4.17 6.11
CA LEU A 18 -7.58 -5.17 5.02
C LEU A 18 -8.08 -4.57 3.71
N ARG A 19 -9.16 -3.78 3.73
CA ARG A 19 -9.67 -3.11 2.53
C ARG A 19 -8.66 -2.12 1.95
N ALA A 20 -7.94 -1.39 2.79
CA ALA A 20 -6.88 -0.46 2.35
C ALA A 20 -5.70 -1.21 1.73
N LEU A 21 -5.25 -2.32 2.33
CA LEU A 21 -4.19 -3.17 1.77
C LEU A 21 -4.60 -3.79 0.43
N VAL A 22 -5.82 -4.34 0.34
CA VAL A 22 -6.35 -4.90 -0.91
C VAL A 22 -6.46 -3.83 -2.00
N PHE A 23 -6.91 -2.62 -1.64
CA PHE A 23 -6.92 -1.48 -2.57
C PHE A 23 -5.53 -1.17 -3.10
N ALA A 24 -4.53 -1.05 -2.22
CA ALA A 24 -3.15 -0.79 -2.60
C ALA A 24 -2.56 -1.88 -3.51
N ALA A 25 -2.79 -3.16 -3.17
CA ALA A 25 -2.36 -4.31 -3.98
C ALA A 25 -2.97 -4.26 -5.38
N ASN A 26 -4.29 -4.02 -5.47
CA ASN A 26 -4.98 -3.93 -6.74
C ASN A 26 -4.49 -2.76 -7.59
N LEU A 27 -4.21 -1.61 -6.97
CA LEU A 27 -3.69 -0.45 -7.66
C LEU A 27 -2.30 -0.74 -8.26
N LYS A 28 -1.40 -1.30 -7.46
CA LYS A 28 -0.03 -1.65 -7.88
C LYS A 28 -0.02 -2.68 -9.02
N LYS A 29 -0.85 -3.73 -8.92
CA LYS A 29 -1.03 -4.71 -10.00
C LYS A 29 -1.49 -4.07 -11.32
N ASN A 30 -2.35 -3.05 -11.27
CA ASN A 30 -2.82 -2.36 -12.48
C ASN A 30 -1.71 -1.55 -13.16
N VAL A 31 -0.77 -0.98 -12.38
CA VAL A 31 0.38 -0.23 -12.93
C VAL A 31 1.30 -1.18 -13.71
N ASN A 32 1.65 -2.33 -13.12
CA ASN A 32 2.56 -3.29 -13.77
C ASN A 32 1.99 -3.89 -15.08
N ASN A 33 0.68 -3.82 -15.28
CA ASN A 33 0.00 -4.37 -16.46
C ASN A 33 -0.14 -3.36 -17.63
N LYS A 34 0.22 -2.09 -17.44
CA LYS A 34 0.11 -1.07 -18.49
C LYS A 34 1.47 -0.44 -18.72
N ASP A 35 1.85 -0.26 -19.98
CA ASP A 35 3.00 0.54 -20.46
C ASP A 35 2.90 2.04 -20.08
N GLY A 36 2.02 2.42 -19.15
CA GLY A 36 1.86 3.79 -18.69
C GLY A 36 3.03 4.18 -17.80
N THR A 37 3.84 5.11 -18.27
CA THR A 37 4.92 5.70 -17.49
C THR A 37 4.37 6.37 -16.22
N MET A 38 4.90 5.97 -15.07
CA MET A 38 4.55 6.51 -13.75
C MET A 38 4.72 8.04 -13.70
N ASP A 39 5.57 8.59 -14.55
CA ASP A 39 5.90 10.01 -14.73
C ASP A 39 4.70 10.91 -15.07
N GLN A 40 3.53 10.34 -15.40
CA GLN A 40 2.31 11.11 -15.69
C GLN A 40 1.52 11.51 -14.44
N TYR A 41 1.81 10.93 -13.28
CA TYR A 41 1.06 11.20 -12.05
C TYR A 41 1.77 12.19 -11.14
N SER A 42 1.03 13.17 -10.61
CA SER A 42 1.57 14.13 -9.66
C SER A 42 2.07 13.44 -8.38
N GLU A 43 3.06 14.04 -7.71
CA GLU A 43 3.57 13.55 -6.42
C GLU A 43 2.49 13.53 -5.33
N SER A 44 1.47 14.38 -5.47
CA SER A 44 0.30 14.42 -4.59
C SER A 44 -0.73 13.30 -4.86
N SER A 45 -0.55 12.51 -5.93
CA SER A 45 -1.49 11.47 -6.30
C SER A 45 -1.40 10.24 -5.39
N VAL A 46 -2.51 9.51 -5.32
CA VAL A 46 -2.56 8.22 -4.63
C VAL A 46 -1.64 7.20 -5.31
N PHE A 47 -1.49 7.27 -6.63
CA PHE A 47 -0.57 6.42 -7.39
C PHE A 47 0.88 6.63 -6.97
N PHE A 48 1.34 7.88 -6.92
CA PHE A 48 2.70 8.19 -6.46
C PHE A 48 2.91 7.72 -5.02
N THR A 49 1.91 7.95 -4.16
CA THR A 49 1.98 7.58 -2.73
C THR A 49 2.09 6.07 -2.49
N LEU A 50 1.38 5.23 -3.27
CA LEU A 50 1.24 3.79 -3.01
C LEU A 50 1.99 2.89 -3.99
N CYS A 51 2.24 3.35 -5.21
CA CYS A 51 2.86 2.54 -6.27
C CYS A 51 4.27 3.02 -6.62
N GLY A 52 4.61 4.29 -6.38
CA GLY A 52 5.96 4.82 -6.58
C GLY A 52 6.93 4.38 -5.48
N ASP A 53 8.18 4.86 -5.58
CA ASP A 53 9.25 4.63 -4.58
C ASP A 53 9.03 5.45 -3.30
N SER A 54 7.83 5.35 -2.74
CA SER A 54 7.40 6.03 -1.52
C SER A 54 7.98 5.33 -0.29
N THR A 55 9.06 5.90 0.27
CA THR A 55 9.68 5.41 1.52
C THR A 55 8.66 5.31 2.66
N ALA A 56 7.72 6.27 2.74
CA ALA A 56 6.69 6.28 3.78
C ALA A 56 5.72 5.10 3.66
N PHE A 57 5.33 4.71 2.44
CA PHE A 57 4.49 3.54 2.23
C PHE A 57 5.24 2.25 2.58
N ALA A 58 6.49 2.12 2.14
CA ALA A 58 7.33 0.97 2.47
C ALA A 58 7.51 0.80 3.99
N GLN A 59 7.71 1.90 4.73
CA GLN A 59 7.78 1.88 6.20
C GLN A 59 6.47 1.42 6.86
N LYS A 60 5.31 1.86 6.36
CA LYS A 60 4.01 1.38 6.85
C LYS A 60 3.85 -0.13 6.62
N LEU A 61 4.17 -0.62 5.42
CA LEU A 61 4.12 -2.07 5.13
C LEU A 61 5.07 -2.86 6.04
N ALA A 62 6.31 -2.38 6.23
CA ALA A 62 7.27 -3.02 7.12
C ALA A 62 6.74 -3.12 8.56
N SER A 63 6.09 -2.07 9.08
CA SER A 63 5.50 -2.11 10.42
C SER A 63 4.35 -3.12 10.56
N LEU A 64 3.61 -3.37 9.48
CA LEU A 64 2.47 -4.30 9.45
C LEU A 64 2.90 -5.77 9.30
N LEU A 65 4.17 -6.06 8.95
CA LEU A 65 4.70 -7.43 8.97
C LEU A 65 4.67 -8.06 10.37
N HIS A 66 4.64 -7.24 11.42
CA HIS A 66 4.55 -7.68 12.81
C HIS A 66 3.11 -7.65 13.37
N HIS A 67 2.10 -7.39 12.52
CA HIS A 67 0.70 -7.35 12.95
C HIS A 67 0.24 -8.74 13.47
N PRO A 68 -0.59 -8.81 14.53
CA PRO A 68 -1.02 -10.09 15.11
C PRO A 68 -1.92 -10.90 14.15
N ASP A 69 -2.72 -10.22 13.34
CA ASP A 69 -3.59 -10.86 12.34
C ASP A 69 -2.79 -11.43 11.16
N ALA A 70 -3.04 -12.71 10.83
CA ALA A 70 -2.34 -13.42 9.77
C ALA A 70 -2.73 -12.95 8.36
N GLU A 71 -3.99 -12.61 8.14
CA GLU A 71 -4.51 -12.15 6.85
C GLU A 71 -3.91 -10.77 6.49
N VAL A 72 -3.76 -9.90 7.49
CA VAL A 72 -3.06 -8.61 7.32
C VAL A 72 -1.63 -8.83 6.83
N LYS A 73 -0.88 -9.73 7.48
CA LYS A 73 0.50 -10.05 7.08
C LYS A 73 0.58 -10.63 5.68
N GLU A 74 -0.35 -11.53 5.32
CA GLU A 74 -0.43 -12.11 3.98
C GLU A 74 -0.62 -11.02 2.91
N GLN A 75 -1.54 -10.08 3.13
CA GLN A 75 -1.75 -8.98 2.18
C GLN A 75 -0.52 -8.06 2.07
N VAL A 76 0.18 -7.80 3.18
CA VAL A 76 1.42 -7.01 3.17
C VAL A 76 2.51 -7.71 2.33
N VAL A 77 2.74 -9.00 2.56
CA VAL A 77 3.71 -9.79 1.79
C VAL A 77 3.36 -9.75 0.30
N ARG A 78 2.08 -9.95 -0.03
CA ARG A 78 1.58 -9.91 -1.41
C ARG A 78 1.90 -8.59 -2.12
N ILE A 79 1.80 -7.44 -1.44
CA ILE A 79 2.12 -6.12 -2.01
C ILE A 79 3.63 -5.97 -2.25
N LEU A 80 4.46 -6.48 -1.32
CA LEU A 80 5.92 -6.38 -1.40
C LEU A 80 6.51 -7.27 -2.49
N THR A 81 5.87 -8.40 -2.82
CA THR A 81 6.33 -9.35 -3.83
C THR A 81 5.76 -9.12 -5.24
N GLN A 82 4.83 -8.17 -5.39
CA GLN A 82 4.30 -7.72 -6.69
C GLN A 82 5.17 -6.64 -7.31
#